data_AF-A0A750HN72-F1
#
_entry.id   AF-A0A750HN72-F1
#
_cell.length_a   1.000
_cell.length_b   1.000
_cell.length_c   1.000
_cell.angle_alpha   90.00
_cell.angle_beta   90.00
_cell.angle_gamma   90.00
#
_symmetry.space_group_name_H-M   'P 1'
#
loop_
_entity.id
_entity.type
_entity.pdbx_description
1 polymer ?
#
loop_
_entity_poly.entity_id
_entity_poly.type
_entity_poly.pdbx_seq_one_letter_code
_entity_poly.pdbx_strand_id
1 'polypeptide(L)'
;NVIQKIESLDCSPEFTSANFSAHVENIKAGAVNRDSRSYKITKDGFVFLVMGFTGKKAAAFKEAYIAEFNRMEATLHDRAIPAPAEPSPAERDAYNVQCLMEHYRVFLEAWTQQIEPALKKLESPLVGRLHDRFGDGWLFLNSLEKSLGGKLLPGQSPRIFNE
;
A
#
# COMPACT_ATOMS: atom_id res chain seq x y z
N ASN A 1 -8.31 33.99 -3.22
CA ASN A 1 -7.44 33.37 -4.25
C ASN A 1 -6.20 32.77 -3.55
N VAL A 2 -5.29 32.08 -4.25
CA VAL A 2 -4.13 31.43 -3.59
C VAL A 2 -3.16 32.45 -2.97
N ILE A 3 -2.91 33.57 -3.63
CA ILE A 3 -2.03 34.64 -3.12
C ILE A 3 -2.54 35.18 -1.78
N GLN A 4 -3.84 35.48 -1.68
CA GLN A 4 -4.46 35.92 -0.42
C GLN A 4 -4.35 34.88 0.70
N LYS A 5 -4.41 33.59 0.35
CA LYS A 5 -4.23 32.53 1.36
C LYS A 5 -2.82 32.54 1.91
N ILE A 6 -1.81 32.68 1.07
CA ILE A 6 -0.39 32.78 1.49
C ILE A 6 -0.18 33.98 2.42
N GLU A 7 -0.81 35.12 2.12
CA GLU A 7 -0.70 36.35 2.90
C GLU A 7 -1.43 36.30 4.26
N SER A 8 -2.29 35.31 4.48
CA SER A 8 -3.14 35.19 5.68
C SER A 8 -2.96 33.85 6.43
N LEU A 9 -1.85 33.15 6.21
CA LEU A 9 -1.62 31.87 6.88
C LEU A 9 -1.39 32.05 8.39
N ASP A 10 -1.99 31.18 9.18
CA ASP A 10 -1.82 31.11 10.63
C ASP A 10 -0.52 30.37 11.07
N CYS A 11 0.42 30.12 10.14
CA CYS A 11 1.68 29.44 10.44
C CYS A 11 2.69 30.36 11.15
N SER A 12 3.71 29.72 11.73
CA SER A 12 4.80 30.43 12.37
C SER A 12 5.54 31.35 11.40
N PRO A 13 6.10 32.49 11.86
CA PRO A 13 6.93 33.35 11.03
C PRO A 13 8.12 32.61 10.42
N GLU A 14 8.71 31.69 11.18
CA GLU A 14 9.81 30.84 10.77
C GLU A 14 9.38 29.96 9.59
N PHE A 15 8.26 29.25 9.71
CA PHE A 15 7.72 28.42 8.64
C PHE A 15 7.35 29.26 7.40
N THR A 16 6.76 30.44 7.61
CA THR A 16 6.39 31.35 6.52
C THR A 16 7.61 31.77 5.71
N SER A 17 8.64 32.27 6.39
CA SER A 17 9.88 32.77 5.75
C SER A 17 10.68 31.67 5.04
N ALA A 18 10.68 30.45 5.57
CA ALA A 18 11.38 29.31 4.98
C ALA A 18 10.68 28.76 3.73
N ASN A 19 9.34 28.83 3.67
CA ASN A 19 8.55 28.11 2.68
C ASN A 19 7.85 28.98 1.64
N PHE A 20 7.75 30.29 1.87
CA PHE A 20 7.10 31.24 0.97
C PHE A 20 8.00 32.47 0.74
N SER A 21 8.58 32.58 -0.46
CA SER A 21 9.39 33.73 -0.85
C SER A 21 8.60 34.62 -1.82
N ALA A 22 8.30 35.84 -1.41
CA ALA A 22 7.57 36.80 -2.22
C ALA A 22 8.52 37.60 -3.13
N HIS A 23 8.11 37.77 -4.38
CA HIS A 23 8.78 38.62 -5.37
C HIS A 23 7.76 39.59 -5.98
N VAL A 24 8.22 40.81 -6.27
CA VAL A 24 7.42 41.81 -6.98
C VAL A 24 8.06 42.04 -8.33
N GLU A 25 7.33 41.71 -9.38
CA GLU A 25 7.74 41.94 -10.76
C GLU A 25 6.94 43.08 -11.35
N ASN A 26 7.65 44.03 -11.97
CA ASN A 26 7.04 45.12 -12.71
C ASN A 26 6.65 44.61 -14.10
N ILE A 27 5.36 44.30 -14.29
CA ILE A 27 4.84 43.82 -15.56
C ILE A 27 4.29 45.00 -16.35
N LYS A 28 4.83 45.19 -17.55
CA LYS A 28 4.35 46.21 -18.49
C LYS A 28 3.14 45.66 -19.26
N ALA A 29 1.96 46.19 -18.99
CA ALA A 29 0.72 45.85 -19.69
C ALA A 29 0.29 47.04 -20.55
N GLY A 30 0.76 47.08 -21.80
CA GLY A 30 0.54 48.21 -22.70
C GLY A 30 1.26 49.48 -22.23
N ALA A 31 0.52 50.57 -22.03
CA ALA A 31 1.06 51.86 -21.56
C ALA A 31 1.20 51.96 -20.02
N VAL A 32 0.75 50.95 -19.28
CA VAL A 32 0.70 50.96 -17.81
C VAL A 32 1.66 49.92 -17.24
N ASN A 33 2.50 50.34 -16.29
CA ASN A 33 3.29 49.42 -15.47
C ASN A 33 2.44 49.00 -14.26
N ARG A 34 2.34 47.70 -14.00
CA ARG A 34 1.70 47.16 -12.79
C ARG A 34 2.67 46.29 -12.02
N ASP A 35 2.69 46.46 -10.70
CA ASP A 35 3.36 45.53 -9.81
C ASP A 35 2.55 44.24 -9.71
N SER A 36 3.19 43.12 -10.03
CA SER A 36 2.61 41.78 -9.90
C SER A 36 3.39 40.99 -8.86
N ARG A 37 2.68 40.46 -7.86
CA ARG A 37 3.28 39.58 -6.83
C ARG A 37 3.37 38.16 -7.36
N SER A 38 4.55 37.55 -7.24
CA SER A 38 4.79 36.13 -7.45
C SER A 38 5.37 35.51 -6.18
N TYR A 39 5.09 34.22 -5.96
CA TYR A 39 5.59 33.48 -4.81
C TYR A 39 6.36 32.25 -5.28
N LYS A 40 7.57 32.08 -4.76
CA LYS A 40 8.28 30.80 -4.81
C LYS A 40 7.92 30.01 -3.57
N ILE A 41 7.45 28.78 -3.76
CA ILE A 41 6.93 27.92 -2.69
C ILE A 41 7.72 26.62 -2.65
N THR A 42 8.07 26.15 -1.45
CA THR A 42 8.73 24.86 -1.23
C THR A 42 7.73 23.69 -1.23
N LYS A 43 8.22 22.44 -1.19
CA LYS A 43 7.39 21.24 -0.96
C LYS A 43 6.48 21.42 0.27
N ASP A 44 7.08 21.83 1.38
CA ASP A 44 6.41 21.96 2.67
C ASP A 44 5.38 23.11 2.66
N GLY A 45 5.70 24.24 2.02
CA GLY A 45 4.76 25.33 1.81
C GLY A 45 3.55 24.91 0.97
N PHE A 46 3.77 24.11 -0.08
CA PHE A 46 2.69 23.55 -0.89
C PHE A 46 1.83 22.56 -0.08
N VAL A 47 2.45 21.62 0.63
CA VAL A 47 1.76 20.63 1.49
C VAL A 47 0.90 21.35 2.53
N PHE A 48 1.41 22.41 3.14
CA PHE A 48 0.65 23.23 4.11
C PHE A 48 -0.59 23.89 3.49
N LEU A 49 -0.50 24.34 2.23
CA LEU A 49 -1.58 25.03 1.50
C LEU A 49 -2.70 24.08 1.06
N VAL A 50 -2.37 22.86 0.62
CA VAL A 50 -3.36 21.90 0.14
C VAL A 50 -4.15 21.24 1.27
N MET A 51 -3.61 21.28 2.51
CA MET A 51 -4.34 20.85 3.69
C MET A 51 -5.51 21.81 3.99
N GLY A 52 -6.74 21.29 3.96
CA GLY A 52 -7.97 22.08 4.01
C GLY A 52 -8.30 22.75 5.35
N PHE A 53 -7.64 22.37 6.45
CA PHE A 53 -7.88 22.93 7.78
C PHE A 53 -7.07 24.23 8.01
N THR A 54 -7.72 25.24 8.60
CA THR A 54 -7.18 26.58 8.90
C THR A 54 -7.27 26.91 10.39
N GLY A 55 -6.65 28.00 10.84
CA GLY A 55 -6.56 28.40 12.24
C GLY A 55 -5.26 27.97 12.93
N LYS A 56 -4.87 28.69 13.99
CA LYS A 56 -3.59 28.51 14.70
C LYS A 56 -3.31 27.07 15.17
N LYS A 57 -4.33 26.37 15.68
CA LYS A 57 -4.18 24.96 16.11
C LYS A 57 -3.94 24.03 14.92
N ALA A 58 -4.66 24.24 13.83
CA ALA A 58 -4.44 23.48 12.61
C ALA A 58 -3.06 23.79 12.03
N ALA A 59 -2.62 25.04 12.02
CA ALA A 59 -1.29 25.42 11.56
C ALA A 59 -0.19 24.72 12.35
N ALA A 60 -0.25 24.76 13.69
CA ALA A 60 0.71 24.07 14.55
C ALA A 60 0.75 22.55 14.29
N PHE A 61 -0.42 21.93 14.10
CA PHE A 61 -0.50 20.51 13.73
C PHE A 61 0.12 20.23 12.36
N LYS A 62 -0.17 21.06 11.35
CA LYS A 62 0.36 20.90 10.00
C LYS A 62 1.89 21.04 9.97
N GLU A 63 2.44 22.02 10.68
CA GLU A 63 3.90 22.18 10.82
C GLU A 63 4.53 20.95 11.48
N ALA A 64 3.94 20.46 12.58
CA ALA A 64 4.41 19.25 13.26
C ALA A 64 4.33 18.01 12.37
N TYR A 65 3.24 17.84 11.63
CA TYR A 65 3.06 16.75 10.68
C TYR A 65 4.12 16.79 9.56
N ILE A 66 4.36 17.98 8.98
CA ILE A 66 5.36 18.17 7.92
C ILE A 66 6.76 17.86 8.45
N ALA A 67 7.10 18.36 9.64
CA ALA A 67 8.39 18.08 10.28
C ALA A 67 8.60 16.58 10.53
N GLU A 68 7.56 15.89 11.01
CA GLU A 68 7.58 14.45 11.25
C GLU A 68 7.74 13.66 9.93
N PHE A 69 7.00 14.05 8.90
CA PHE A 69 7.09 13.45 7.58
C PHE A 69 8.49 13.60 6.99
N ASN A 70 9.09 14.79 7.07
CA ASN A 70 10.44 15.04 6.59
C ASN A 70 11.48 14.23 7.37
N ARG A 71 11.30 14.07 8.70
CA ARG A 71 12.17 13.20 9.51
C ARG A 71 12.08 11.75 9.06
N MET A 72 10.86 11.27 8.79
CA MET A 72 10.64 9.92 8.27
C MET A 72 11.27 9.78 6.88
N GLU A 73 10.99 10.68 5.94
CA GLU A 73 11.59 10.71 4.60
C GLU A 73 13.12 10.62 4.67
N ALA A 74 13.77 11.44 5.49
CA ALA A 74 15.21 11.40 5.69
C ALA A 74 15.69 10.04 6.24
N THR A 75 14.95 9.48 7.20
CA THR A 75 15.25 8.15 7.75
C THR A 75 15.12 7.04 6.69
N LEU A 76 14.11 7.12 5.82
CA LEU A 76 13.89 6.16 4.73
C LEU A 76 14.86 6.38 3.56
N HIS A 77 15.46 7.56 3.42
CA HIS A 77 16.49 7.83 2.42
C HIS A 77 17.88 7.36 2.87
N ASP A 78 18.19 7.52 4.17
CA ASP A 78 19.49 7.15 4.76
C ASP A 78 19.59 5.66 5.08
N ARG A 79 18.51 5.08 5.60
CA ARG A 79 18.33 3.64 5.50
C ARG A 79 18.06 3.39 4.02
N ALA A 80 18.98 2.81 3.29
CA ALA A 80 18.65 2.13 2.03
C ALA A 80 17.70 0.98 2.36
N ILE A 81 16.45 1.29 2.75
CA ILE A 81 15.38 0.33 2.94
C ILE A 81 15.22 -0.22 1.54
N PRO A 82 15.66 -1.47 1.32
CA PRO A 82 15.42 -2.06 0.03
C PRO A 82 13.92 -2.00 -0.14
N ALA A 83 13.45 -1.52 -1.30
CA ALA A 83 12.07 -1.74 -1.71
C ALA A 83 11.73 -3.20 -1.35
N PRO A 84 10.54 -3.48 -0.76
CA PRO A 84 10.25 -4.80 -0.21
C PRO A 84 10.68 -5.83 -1.23
N ALA A 85 11.70 -6.62 -0.88
CA ALA A 85 12.41 -7.40 -1.88
C ALA A 85 11.38 -8.25 -2.61
N GLU A 86 11.43 -8.22 -3.95
CA GLU A 86 10.57 -9.06 -4.77
C GLU A 86 10.58 -10.48 -4.18
N PRO A 87 9.41 -11.08 -3.91
CA PRO A 87 9.35 -12.41 -3.34
C PRO A 87 10.13 -13.35 -4.23
N SER A 88 10.97 -14.17 -3.61
CA SER A 88 11.70 -15.20 -4.32
C SER A 88 10.73 -16.16 -5.01
N PRO A 89 11.16 -16.89 -6.06
CA PRO A 89 10.34 -17.93 -6.67
C PRO A 89 9.77 -18.92 -5.64
N ALA A 90 10.54 -19.27 -4.60
CA ALA A 90 10.10 -20.15 -3.53
C ALA A 90 8.94 -19.57 -2.69
N GLU A 91 8.96 -18.27 -2.38
CA GLU A 91 7.87 -17.58 -1.67
C GLU A 91 6.60 -17.54 -2.53
N ARG A 92 6.73 -17.31 -3.84
CA ARG A 92 5.62 -17.28 -4.80
C ARG A 92 5.00 -18.67 -4.96
N ASP A 93 5.84 -19.71 -5.12
CA ASP A 93 5.39 -21.09 -5.25
C ASP A 93 4.67 -21.57 -3.98
N ALA A 94 5.23 -21.27 -2.81
CA ALA A 94 4.58 -21.59 -1.53
C ALA A 94 3.23 -20.90 -1.39
N TYR A 95 3.12 -19.63 -1.79
CA TYR A 95 1.85 -18.90 -1.79
C TYR A 95 0.82 -19.52 -2.74
N ASN A 96 1.22 -19.84 -3.97
CA ASN A 96 0.34 -20.44 -4.96
C ASN A 96 -0.25 -21.77 -4.49
N VAL A 97 0.56 -22.60 -3.82
CA VAL A 97 0.10 -23.87 -3.24
C VAL A 97 -0.83 -23.64 -2.06
N GLN A 98 -0.56 -22.66 -1.19
CA GLN A 98 -1.48 -22.31 -0.09
C GLN A 98 -2.85 -21.86 -0.62
N CYS A 99 -2.87 -21.01 -1.66
CA CYS A 99 -4.12 -20.61 -2.31
C CYS A 99 -4.86 -21.81 -2.91
N LEU A 100 -4.16 -22.71 -3.60
CA LEU A 100 -4.76 -23.92 -4.14
C LEU A 100 -5.34 -24.82 -3.05
N MET A 101 -4.65 -24.96 -1.92
CA MET A 101 -5.14 -25.72 -0.77
C MET A 101 -6.41 -25.15 -0.19
N GLU A 102 -6.52 -23.83 -0.07
CA GLU A 102 -7.73 -23.17 0.43
C GLU A 102 -8.92 -23.44 -0.47
N HIS A 103 -8.74 -23.35 -1.80
CA HIS A 103 -9.79 -23.72 -2.74
C HIS A 103 -10.13 -25.21 -2.68
N TYR A 104 -9.12 -26.08 -2.60
CA TYR A 104 -9.33 -27.52 -2.54
C TYR A 104 -10.06 -27.94 -1.26
N ARG A 105 -9.82 -27.27 -0.14
CA ARG A 105 -10.51 -27.48 1.13
C ARG A 105 -12.03 -27.29 0.97
N VAL A 106 -12.46 -26.24 0.28
CA VAL A 106 -13.88 -25.99 0.01
C VAL A 106 -14.48 -27.11 -0.85
N PHE A 107 -13.75 -27.57 -1.87
CA PHE A 107 -14.20 -28.69 -2.70
C PHE A 107 -14.31 -30.00 -1.93
N LEU A 108 -13.34 -30.30 -1.06
CA LEU A 108 -13.37 -31.47 -0.17
C LEU A 108 -14.55 -31.42 0.81
N GLU A 109 -14.83 -30.26 1.37
CA GLU A 109 -15.96 -30.07 2.27
C GLU A 109 -17.27 -30.33 1.53
N ALA A 110 -17.47 -29.70 0.36
CA ALA A 110 -18.64 -29.94 -0.47
C ALA A 110 -18.77 -31.41 -0.90
N TRP A 111 -17.65 -32.06 -1.26
CA TRP A 111 -17.60 -33.48 -1.58
C TRP A 111 -18.09 -34.33 -0.40
N THR A 112 -17.49 -34.14 0.77
CA THR A 112 -17.74 -34.97 1.96
C THR A 112 -19.15 -34.77 2.51
N GLN A 113 -19.62 -33.52 2.55
CA GLN A 113 -20.89 -33.18 3.21
C GLN A 113 -22.10 -33.38 2.30
N GLN A 114 -21.96 -33.21 0.99
CA GLN A 114 -23.10 -33.15 0.07
C GLN A 114 -23.01 -34.17 -1.06
N ILE A 115 -21.90 -34.18 -1.81
CA ILE A 115 -21.83 -34.92 -3.07
C ILE A 115 -21.67 -36.43 -2.82
N GLU A 116 -20.76 -36.85 -1.96
CA GLU A 116 -20.52 -38.26 -1.69
C GLU A 116 -21.76 -38.97 -1.11
N PRO A 117 -22.47 -38.42 -0.09
CA PRO A 117 -23.71 -39.01 0.39
C PRO A 117 -24.80 -39.10 -0.68
N ALA A 118 -24.93 -38.08 -1.54
CA ALA A 118 -25.91 -38.10 -2.63
C ALA A 118 -25.60 -39.19 -3.66
N LEU A 119 -24.32 -39.34 -4.05
CA LEU A 119 -23.90 -40.37 -4.99
C LEU A 119 -24.05 -41.79 -4.41
N LYS A 120 -23.81 -41.97 -3.10
CA LYS A 120 -24.07 -43.24 -2.41
C LYS A 120 -25.55 -43.63 -2.46
N LYS A 121 -26.47 -42.67 -2.21
CA LYS A 121 -27.92 -42.90 -2.31
C LYS A 121 -28.38 -43.30 -3.71
N LEU A 122 -27.68 -42.83 -4.74
CA LEU A 122 -27.95 -43.16 -6.14
C LEU A 122 -27.25 -44.45 -6.59
N GLU A 123 -26.58 -45.17 -5.68
CA GLU A 123 -25.76 -46.35 -5.99
C GLU A 123 -24.78 -46.10 -7.14
N SER A 124 -24.23 -44.87 -7.20
CA SER A 124 -23.37 -44.47 -8.31
C SER A 124 -22.05 -45.25 -8.27
N PRO A 125 -21.60 -45.82 -9.41
CA PRO A 125 -20.31 -46.51 -9.48
C PRO A 125 -19.10 -45.55 -9.39
N LEU A 126 -19.33 -44.23 -9.34
CA LEU A 126 -18.28 -43.23 -9.29
C LEU A 126 -17.77 -42.95 -7.87
N VAL A 127 -18.53 -43.31 -6.83
CA VAL A 127 -18.26 -42.94 -5.43
C VAL A 127 -16.85 -43.29 -5.01
N GLY A 128 -16.43 -44.56 -5.18
CA GLY A 128 -15.11 -45.01 -4.74
C GLY A 128 -13.97 -44.30 -5.47
N ARG A 129 -14.05 -44.22 -6.81
CA ARG A 129 -13.00 -43.57 -7.61
C ARG A 129 -12.85 -42.10 -7.29
N LEU A 130 -13.95 -41.39 -7.05
CA LEU A 130 -13.90 -39.96 -6.70
C LEU A 130 -13.41 -39.76 -5.27
N HIS A 131 -13.86 -40.60 -4.32
CA HIS A 131 -13.39 -40.56 -2.93
C HIS A 131 -11.86 -40.66 -2.85
N ASP A 132 -11.27 -41.65 -3.52
CA ASP A 132 -9.81 -41.84 -3.51
C ASP A 132 -9.09 -40.64 -4.13
N ARG A 133 -9.60 -40.08 -5.23
CA ARG A 133 -8.97 -38.92 -5.89
C ARG A 133 -9.01 -37.65 -5.04
N PHE A 134 -10.09 -37.44 -4.30
CA PHE A 134 -10.20 -36.34 -3.36
C PHE A 134 -9.24 -36.53 -2.17
N GLY A 135 -9.18 -37.76 -1.61
CA GLY A 135 -8.26 -38.09 -0.53
C GLY A 135 -6.79 -37.96 -0.94
N ASP A 136 -6.40 -38.57 -2.07
CA ASP A 136 -5.05 -38.51 -2.61
C ASP A 136 -4.64 -37.08 -2.92
N GLY A 137 -5.51 -36.30 -3.58
CA GLY A 137 -5.23 -34.90 -3.89
C GLY A 137 -4.95 -34.07 -2.64
N TRP A 138 -5.72 -34.28 -1.57
CA TRP A 138 -5.45 -33.64 -0.28
C TRP A 138 -4.09 -34.02 0.30
N LEU A 139 -3.75 -35.32 0.29
CA LEU A 139 -2.46 -35.81 0.79
C LEU A 139 -1.27 -35.24 0.00
N PHE A 140 -1.38 -35.19 -1.33
CA PHE A 140 -0.36 -34.60 -2.19
C PHE A 140 -0.18 -33.11 -1.91
N LEU A 141 -1.28 -32.36 -1.77
CA LEU A 141 -1.22 -30.93 -1.47
C LEU A 141 -0.56 -30.64 -0.12
N ASN A 142 -0.93 -31.36 0.94
CA ASN A 142 -0.29 -31.22 2.26
C ASN A 142 1.21 -31.56 2.21
N SER A 143 1.58 -32.60 1.47
CA SER A 143 2.98 -32.98 1.29
C SER A 143 3.77 -31.91 0.52
N LEU A 144 3.16 -31.33 -0.50
CA LEU A 144 3.76 -30.26 -1.30
C LEU A 144 3.92 -28.97 -0.49
N GLU A 145 2.90 -28.56 0.28
CA GLU A 145 2.97 -27.39 1.16
C GLU A 145 4.10 -27.54 2.17
N LYS A 146 4.20 -28.69 2.84
CA LYS A 146 5.28 -28.97 3.79
C LYS A 146 6.66 -28.92 3.12
N SER A 147 6.77 -29.46 1.90
CA SER A 147 8.01 -29.45 1.11
C SER A 147 8.43 -28.03 0.73
N LEU A 148 7.49 -27.20 0.28
CA LEU A 148 7.76 -25.81 -0.10
C LEU A 148 8.06 -24.93 1.12
N GLY A 149 7.30 -25.08 2.21
CA GLY A 149 7.57 -24.39 3.46
C GLY A 149 8.95 -24.72 4.04
N GLY A 150 9.39 -25.98 3.91
CA GLY A 150 10.73 -26.41 4.32
C GLY A 150 11.88 -25.85 3.47
N LYS A 151 11.60 -25.29 2.29
CA LYS A 151 12.60 -24.66 1.40
C LYS A 151 12.72 -23.15 1.61
N LEU A 152 11.85 -22.54 2.42
CA LEU A 152 11.90 -21.11 2.72
C LEU A 152 13.09 -20.80 3.64
N LEU A 153 13.81 -19.72 3.34
CA LEU A 153 14.89 -19.22 4.18
C LEU A 153 14.34 -18.50 5.42
N PRO A 154 15.14 -18.33 6.48
CA PRO A 154 14.75 -17.53 7.63
C PRO A 154 14.28 -16.13 7.22
N GLY A 155 13.07 -15.75 7.64
CA GLY A 155 12.45 -14.46 7.30
C GLY A 155 11.66 -14.45 6.00
N GLN A 156 11.68 -15.53 5.20
CA GLN A 156 10.78 -15.70 4.07
C GLN A 156 9.44 -16.27 4.52
N SER A 157 8.38 -15.82 3.85
CA SER A 157 7.02 -16.29 4.08
C SER A 157 6.28 -16.37 2.75
N PRO A 158 5.28 -17.26 2.60
CA PRO A 158 4.44 -17.28 1.40
C PRO A 158 3.80 -15.91 1.15
N ARG A 159 4.15 -15.24 0.05
CA ARG A 159 3.62 -13.92 -0.30
C ARG A 159 3.77 -13.63 -1.78
N ILE A 160 2.85 -12.84 -2.31
CA ILE A 160 2.94 -12.22 -3.64
C ILE A 160 3.22 -10.72 -3.47
N PHE A 161 4.03 -10.16 -4.37
CA PHE A 161 4.17 -8.71 -4.48
C PHE A 161 3.01 -8.22 -5.33
N ASN A 162 2.19 -7.34 -4.77
CA ASN A 162 1.25 -6.58 -5.58
C ASN A 162 2.01 -5.33 -6.02
N GLU A 163 2.24 -5.20 -7.33
CA GLU A 163 2.73 -3.96 -7.95
C GLU A 163 1.78 -2.79 -7.68
#